data_AF-A0AA40B1D8-F1
#
_entry.id   AF-A0AA40B1D8-F1
#
_cell.length_a   1.000
_cell.length_b   1.000
_cell.length_c   1.000
_cell.angle_alpha   90.00
_cell.angle_beta   90.00
_cell.angle_gamma   90.00
#
_symmetry.space_group_name_H-M   'P 1'
#
loop_
_entity.id
_entity.type
_entity.pdbx_description
1 polymer ?
#
loop_
_entity_poly.entity_id
_entity_poly.type
_entity_poly.pdbx_seq_one_letter_code
_entity_poly.pdbx_strand_id
1 'polypeptide(L)'
;IFDWPPNLGMLPLVTTCRITKDQRMEWSKQISETLAVLHKIGVVWGDAKPWNVLINTRSLEPHLIDFGGGFTPGYIYPALKETIEGDNQGLSKIQGLLEDSGFDYRHLTHSHD
;
A
#
# COMPACT_ATOMS: atom_id res chain seq x y z
N ILE A 1 14.18 9.94 -1.17
CA ILE A 1 14.20 8.57 -0.60
C ILE A 1 14.12 8.72 0.92
N PHE A 2 13.00 8.31 1.51
CA PHE A 2 12.80 8.32 2.96
C PHE A 2 13.32 6.98 3.48
N ASP A 3 14.56 6.93 3.99
CA ASP A 3 15.07 5.73 4.64
C ASP A 3 14.42 5.61 6.01
N TRP A 4 13.50 4.65 6.13
CA TRP A 4 12.81 4.39 7.38
C TRP A 4 13.76 3.73 8.38
N PRO A 5 13.86 4.23 9.63
CA PRO A 5 14.72 3.64 10.63
C PRO A 5 14.40 2.16 10.85
N PRO A 6 15.37 1.24 10.68
CA PRO A 6 15.13 -0.21 10.76
C PRO A 6 14.70 -0.68 12.16
N ASN A 7 14.82 0.17 13.18
CA ASN A 7 14.45 -0.11 14.57
C ASN A 7 12.98 0.21 14.91
N LEU A 8 12.20 0.80 14.00
CA LEU A 8 10.80 1.13 14.26
C LEU A 8 9.85 -0.07 14.18
N GLY A 9 10.36 -1.24 13.78
CA GLY A 9 9.55 -2.46 13.68
C GLY A 9 8.44 -2.35 12.62
N MET A 10 8.62 -1.49 11.63
CA MET A 10 7.74 -1.35 10.47
C MET A 10 8.59 -1.28 9.20
N LEU A 11 8.13 -1.92 8.14
CA LEU A 11 8.80 -1.91 6.84
C LEU A 11 7.78 -1.63 5.74
N PRO A 12 8.10 -0.81 4.72
CA PRO A 12 7.21 -0.65 3.57
C PRO A 12 6.93 -2.00 2.92
N LEU A 13 5.69 -2.20 2.45
CA LEU A 13 5.25 -3.44 1.80
C LEU A 13 6.19 -3.87 0.66
N VAL A 14 6.84 -2.90 0.02
CA VAL A 14 7.81 -3.11 -1.08
C VAL A 14 9.19 -3.64 -0.64
N THR A 15 9.47 -3.82 0.66
CA THR A 15 10.83 -4.16 1.16
C THR A 15 10.94 -5.56 1.81
N THR A 16 9.83 -6.29 1.93
CA THR A 16 9.75 -7.53 2.71
C THR A 16 10.20 -8.75 1.90
N CYS A 17 11.37 -9.32 2.22
CA CYS A 17 12.06 -10.32 1.39
C CYS A 17 11.73 -11.80 1.67
N ARG A 18 10.75 -12.15 2.51
CA ARG A 18 10.34 -13.55 2.79
C ARG A 18 8.86 -13.61 3.16
N ILE A 19 7.97 -13.53 2.19
CA ILE A 19 6.52 -13.52 2.39
C ILE A 19 5.89 -14.72 1.71
N THR A 20 5.11 -15.50 2.46
CA THR A 20 4.33 -16.61 1.89
C THR A 20 3.15 -16.08 1.08
N LYS A 21 2.59 -16.92 0.21
CA LYS A 21 1.36 -16.57 -0.51
C LYS A 21 0.22 -16.26 0.47
N ASP A 22 0.07 -17.07 1.50
CA ASP A 22 -0.99 -16.91 2.50
C ASP A 22 -0.89 -15.58 3.25
N GLN A 23 0.33 -15.14 3.59
CA GLN A 23 0.55 -13.83 4.20
C GLN A 23 0.13 -12.69 3.27
N ARG A 24 0.46 -12.77 1.98
CA ARG A 24 0.05 -11.74 1.00
C ARG A 24 -1.47 -11.67 0.85
N MET A 25 -2.14 -12.83 0.84
CA MET A 25 -3.60 -12.90 0.77
C MET A 25 -4.24 -12.32 2.03
N GLU A 26 -3.68 -12.59 3.21
CA GLU A 26 -4.17 -12.02 4.46
C GLU A 26 -4.00 -10.50 4.49
N TRP A 27 -2.85 -9.98 4.03
CA TRP A 27 -2.66 -8.52 3.94
C TRP A 27 -3.60 -7.87 2.94
N SER A 28 -3.81 -8.49 1.77
CA SER A 28 -4.77 -8.02 0.77
C SER A 28 -6.16 -7.84 1.39
N LYS A 29 -6.59 -8.84 2.18
CA LYS A 29 -7.85 -8.79 2.93
C LYS A 29 -7.85 -7.68 3.97
N GLN A 30 -6.83 -7.59 4.83
CA GLN A 30 -6.77 -6.60 5.92
C GLN A 30 -6.74 -5.15 5.40
N ILE A 31 -6.03 -4.89 4.30
CA ILE A 31 -6.03 -3.58 3.62
C ILE A 31 -7.44 -3.25 3.12
N SER A 32 -8.10 -4.20 2.45
CA SER A 32 -9.48 -4.01 1.96
C SER A 32 -10.48 -3.76 3.08
N GLU A 33 -10.37 -4.48 4.20
CA GLU A 33 -11.24 -4.32 5.37
C GLU A 33 -11.02 -2.95 6.03
N THR A 34 -9.76 -2.53 6.18
CA THR A 34 -9.39 -1.21 6.71
C THR A 34 -9.99 -0.10 5.84
N LEU A 35 -9.83 -0.21 4.52
CA LEU A 35 -10.33 0.80 3.58
C LEU A 35 -11.87 0.89 3.61
N ALA A 36 -12.56 -0.25 3.69
CA ALA A 36 -14.01 -0.28 3.81
C ALA A 36 -14.51 0.42 5.09
N VAL A 37 -13.79 0.25 6.21
CA VAL A 37 -14.11 0.95 7.47
C VAL A 37 -13.89 2.45 7.34
N LEU A 38 -12.77 2.88 6.73
CA LEU A 38 -12.45 4.30 6.49
C LEU A 38 -13.54 4.96 5.63
N HIS A 39 -13.88 4.36 4.50
CA HIS A 39 -14.91 4.90 3.60
C HIS A 39 -16.28 4.97 4.26
N LYS A 40 -16.63 3.98 5.09
CA LYS A 40 -17.90 3.97 5.84
C LYS A 40 -18.02 5.15 6.81
N ILE A 41 -16.90 5.64 7.34
CA ILE A 41 -16.88 6.82 8.23
C ILE A 41 -16.57 8.13 7.48
N GLY A 42 -16.55 8.11 6.14
CA GLY A 42 -16.30 9.29 5.31
C GLY A 42 -14.83 9.71 5.22
N VAL A 43 -13.89 8.84 5.62
CA VAL A 43 -12.46 9.09 5.49
C VAL A 43 -11.96 8.50 4.18
N VAL A 44 -11.34 9.33 3.36
CA VAL A 44 -10.65 8.93 2.13
C VAL A 44 -9.14 8.86 2.42
N TRP A 45 -8.47 7.84 1.90
CA TRP A 45 -7.03 7.68 2.04
C TRP A 45 -6.29 8.67 1.12
N GLY A 46 -6.66 8.77 -0.14
CA GLY A 46 -6.33 9.87 -1.04
C GLY A 46 -5.02 9.75 -1.83
N ASP A 47 -4.10 8.87 -1.41
CA ASP A 47 -2.88 8.51 -2.15
C ASP A 47 -2.55 7.01 -2.00
N ALA A 48 -3.56 6.16 -2.25
CA ALA A 48 -3.44 4.71 -2.11
C ALA A 48 -2.36 4.12 -3.03
N LYS A 49 -1.24 3.69 -2.44
CA LYS A 49 -0.11 3.06 -3.14
C LYS A 49 0.69 2.13 -2.23
N PRO A 50 1.44 1.15 -2.77
CA PRO A 50 2.17 0.17 -1.97
C PRO A 50 3.19 0.75 -0.97
N TRP A 51 3.82 1.89 -1.29
CA TRP A 51 4.75 2.57 -0.38
C TRP A 51 4.07 3.15 0.85
N ASN A 52 2.77 3.44 0.76
CA ASN A 52 1.97 3.96 1.85
C ASN A 52 1.33 2.82 2.67
N VAL A 53 1.73 1.57 2.42
CA VAL A 53 1.42 0.42 3.27
C VAL A 53 2.68 0.00 4.02
N LEU A 54 2.63 0.06 5.34
CA LEU A 54 3.69 -0.45 6.22
C LEU A 54 3.28 -1.80 6.81
N ILE A 55 4.20 -2.76 6.83
CA ILE A 55 4.05 -4.03 7.53
C ILE A 55 4.73 -3.93 8.89
N ASN A 56 3.98 -4.20 9.95
CA ASN A 56 4.52 -4.37 11.29
C ASN A 56 5.42 -5.61 11.33
N THR A 57 6.70 -5.48 11.64
CA THR A 57 7.65 -6.61 11.61
C THR A 57 7.46 -7.59 12.77
N ARG A 58 6.64 -7.25 13.77
CA ARG A 58 6.33 -8.10 14.93
C ARG A 58 4.99 -8.81 14.75
N SER A 59 3.92 -8.07 14.45
CA SER A 59 2.58 -8.65 14.26
C SER A 59 2.32 -9.14 12.85
N LEU A 60 3.10 -8.67 11.87
CA LEU A 60 2.90 -8.89 10.43
C LEU A 60 1.56 -8.34 9.93
N GLU A 61 1.05 -7.27 10.54
CA GLU A 61 -0.17 -6.59 10.10
C GLU A 61 0.18 -5.39 9.20
N PRO A 62 -0.62 -5.10 8.15
CA PRO A 62 -0.48 -3.94 7.30
C PRO A 62 -1.15 -2.71 7.93
N HIS A 63 -0.49 -1.56 7.80
CA HIS A 63 -0.94 -0.27 8.27
C HIS A 63 -0.92 0.72 7.12
N LEU A 64 -2.04 1.41 6.90
CA LEU A 64 -2.15 2.49 5.90
C LEU A 64 -1.63 3.79 6.51
N ILE A 65 -0.74 4.47 5.80
CA ILE A 65 -0.15 5.76 6.21
C ILE A 65 -0.33 6.82 5.13
N ASP A 66 0.07 8.06 5.40
CA ASP A 66 0.11 9.15 4.42
C ASP A 66 -1.28 9.43 3.81
N PHE A 67 -2.19 9.89 4.69
CA PHE A 67 -3.55 10.28 4.31
C PHE A 67 -3.56 11.69 3.71
N GLY A 68 -4.22 11.84 2.56
CA GLY A 68 -4.21 13.07 1.78
C GLY A 68 -2.82 13.43 1.25
N GLY A 69 -2.63 14.66 0.79
CA GLY A 69 -1.27 15.21 0.63
C GLY A 69 -0.60 15.04 -0.74
N GLY A 70 -1.21 14.38 -1.74
CA GLY A 70 -0.51 14.28 -3.03
C GLY A 70 -1.20 13.55 -4.16
N PHE A 71 -0.63 13.75 -5.36
CA PHE A 71 -0.89 12.96 -6.57
C PHE A 71 0.47 12.38 -6.97
N THR A 72 0.60 11.05 -6.99
CA THR A 72 1.75 10.38 -7.61
C THR A 72 1.35 9.96 -9.03
N PRO A 73 1.95 10.53 -10.11
CA PRO A 73 1.64 10.12 -11.48
C PRO A 73 1.78 8.60 -11.67
N GLY A 74 0.78 7.95 -12.27
CA GLY A 74 0.81 6.51 -12.61
C GLY A 74 0.08 5.57 -11.65
N TYR A 75 -0.28 6.00 -10.44
CA TYR A 75 -1.00 5.16 -9.47
C TYR A 75 -2.51 5.37 -9.50
N ILE A 76 -2.97 6.61 -9.62
CA ILE A 76 -4.38 6.97 -9.71
C ILE A 76 -4.55 7.97 -10.87
N TYR A 77 -5.71 7.99 -11.54
CA TYR A 77 -5.98 9.09 -12.48
C TYR A 77 -6.01 10.43 -11.72
N PRO A 78 -5.43 11.53 -12.24
CA PRO A 78 -5.44 12.82 -11.53
C PRO A 78 -6.83 13.26 -11.07
N ALA A 79 -7.86 12.92 -11.84
CA ALA A 79 -9.27 13.22 -11.55
C ALA A 79 -9.86 12.42 -10.38
N LEU A 80 -9.20 11.36 -9.90
CA LEU A 80 -9.65 10.48 -8.83
C LEU A 80 -8.81 10.66 -7.54
N LYS A 81 -7.90 11.65 -7.51
CA LYS A 81 -7.17 11.98 -6.28
C LYS A 81 -8.16 12.34 -5.17
N GLU A 82 -7.87 11.90 -3.94
CA GLU A 82 -8.69 12.24 -2.77
C GLU A 82 -10.17 11.84 -2.94
N THR A 83 -10.44 10.75 -3.68
CA THR A 83 -11.77 10.13 -3.76
C THR A 83 -11.76 8.65 -3.37
N ILE A 84 -12.94 8.14 -3.00
CA ILE A 84 -13.19 6.72 -2.73
C ILE A 84 -12.84 5.86 -3.95
N GLU A 85 -13.16 6.33 -5.15
CA GLU A 85 -12.83 5.64 -6.41
C GLU A 85 -11.32 5.56 -6.65
N GLY A 86 -10.58 6.63 -6.32
CA GLY A 86 -9.12 6.62 -6.37
C GLY A 86 -8.51 5.61 -5.42
N ASP A 87 -9.01 5.55 -4.18
CA ASP A 87 -8.58 4.56 -3.20
C ASP A 87 -8.84 3.13 -3.67
N ASN A 88 -10.02 2.87 -4.25
CA ASN A 88 -10.37 1.56 -4.80
C ASN A 88 -9.49 1.18 -5.99
N GLN A 89 -9.11 2.15 -6.84
CA GLN A 89 -8.14 1.94 -7.91
C GLN A 89 -6.75 1.58 -7.36
N GLY A 90 -6.28 2.29 -6.34
CA GLY A 90 -5.02 2.01 -5.66
C GLY A 90 -5.02 0.63 -4.99
N LEU A 91 -6.12 0.27 -4.30
CA LEU A 91 -6.32 -1.04 -3.70
C LEU A 91 -6.18 -2.16 -4.73
N SER A 92 -6.86 -2.06 -5.87
CA SER A 92 -6.78 -3.09 -6.93
C SER A 92 -5.34 -3.31 -7.41
N LYS A 93 -4.54 -2.24 -7.55
CA LYS A 93 -3.12 -2.36 -7.91
C LYS A 93 -2.30 -3.03 -6.82
N ILE A 94 -2.53 -2.69 -5.55
CA ILE A 94 -1.86 -3.33 -4.41
C ILE A 94 -2.20 -4.82 -4.37
N GLN A 95 -3.46 -5.20 -4.58
CA GLN A 95 -3.89 -6.60 -4.60
C GLN A 95 -3.24 -7.38 -5.75
N GLY A 96 -3.17 -6.80 -6.95
CA GLY A 96 -2.45 -7.42 -8.07
C GLY A 96 -0.96 -7.66 -7.77
N LEU A 97 -0.31 -6.72 -7.07
CA LEU A 97 1.09 -6.88 -6.62
C LEU A 97 1.24 -8.00 -5.57
N LEU A 98 0.26 -8.15 -4.68
CA LEU A 98 0.25 -9.20 -3.66
C LEU A 98 -0.02 -10.58 -4.26
N GLU A 99 -0.74 -10.66 -5.38
CA GLU A 99 -1.04 -11.91 -6.07
C GLU A 99 0.14 -12.42 -6.92
N ASP A 100 0.90 -11.52 -7.55
CA ASP A 100 2.00 -11.90 -8.43
C ASP A 100 3.23 -12.41 -7.64
N SER A 101 3.48 -13.71 -7.74
CA SER A 101 4.62 -14.40 -7.10
C SER A 101 5.99 -14.06 -7.69
N GLY A 102 6.05 -13.40 -8.85
CA GLY A 102 7.28 -13.06 -9.56
C GLY A 102 7.67 -11.58 -9.50
N PHE A 103 6.86 -10.74 -8.88
CA PHE A 103 7.07 -9.30 -8.88
C PHE A 103 8.16 -8.90 -7.87
N ASP A 104 9.37 -8.61 -8.36
CA ASP A 104 10.43 -8.05 -7.52
C ASP A 104 10.13 -6.57 -7.24
N TYR A 105 9.68 -6.29 -6.02
CA TYR A 105 9.41 -4.95 -5.51
C TYR A 105 10.60 -3.98 -5.64
N ARG A 106 11.84 -4.46 -5.82
CA ARG A 106 13.02 -3.62 -6.09
C ARG A 106 12.91 -2.85 -7.41
N HIS A 107 12.23 -3.38 -8.43
CA HIS A 107 12.10 -2.69 -9.72
C HIS A 107 11.18 -1.46 -9.67
N LEU A 108 10.34 -1.33 -8.64
CA LEU A 108 9.51 -0.14 -8.46
C LEU A 108 10.30 1.05 -7.89
N THR A 109 11.50 0.84 -7.35
CA THR A 109 12.33 1.90 -6.75
C THR A 109 13.13 2.72 -7.77
N HIS A 110 13.14 2.33 -9.05
CA HIS A 110 13.97 2.93 -10.11
C HIS A 110 13.17 3.61 -11.23
N SER A 111 11.84 3.77 -11.10
CA SER A 111 11.01 4.39 -12.15
C SER A 111 10.60 5.84 -11.86
N HIS A 112 11.18 6.46 -10.84
CA HIS A 112 10.89 7.84 -10.45
C HIS A 112 12.19 8.65 -10.44
N ASP A 113 12.80 8.78 -11.62
CA ASP A 113 13.72 9.86 -11.98
C ASP A 113 13.05 10.74 -13.05
#